data_AF-A0A4C1SFN5-F1
#
_entry.id   AF-A0A4C1SFN5-F1
#
_cell.length_a   1.000
_cell.length_b   1.000
_cell.length_c   1.000
_cell.angle_alpha   90.00
_cell.angle_beta   90.00
_cell.angle_gamma   90.00
#
_symmetry.space_group_name_H-M   'P 1'
#
loop_
_entity.id
_entity.type
_entity.pdbx_description
1 polymer ?
#
loop_
_entity_poly.entity_id
_entity_poly.type
_entity_poly.pdbx_seq_one_letter_code
_entity_poly.pdbx_strand_id
1 'polypeptide(L)'
;MHPNGKAHGGSAILIKSTIKHYQSQPHCKDYIQATNVVVSAGVSDITISSLYCPPRHTIKEQHFNDYFKTLGKRFIAAGDYNAKHTFWGSRLTLPRGRELLKSAQSGHMNIISTGQPTYWPTDKDKIPDIVDFCIFKGIANTNISCSSCWDLSSDHSPILVEITAEIRETTRRCTLHNKRTNWPLFRALTDEAFSVPIALQTKETLWMLLNILLPVSKVQHGIQHQ
;
A
#
# COMPACT_ATOMS: atom_id res chain seq x y z
N MET A 1 -24.59 16.45 -0.59
CA MET A 1 -25.47 17.06 0.43
C MET A 1 -25.42 16.22 1.69
N HIS A 2 -25.37 16.84 2.87
CA HIS A 2 -25.48 16.14 4.15
C HIS A 2 -26.89 15.49 4.25
N PRO A 3 -27.04 14.24 4.74
CA PRO A 3 -28.33 13.54 4.80
C PRO A 3 -29.44 14.34 5.48
N ASN A 4 -29.07 15.22 6.41
CA ASN A 4 -30.00 15.97 7.26
C ASN A 4 -30.16 17.45 6.86
N GLY A 5 -29.68 17.87 5.68
CA GLY A 5 -29.87 19.25 5.18
C GLY A 5 -29.15 20.37 5.95
N LYS A 6 -28.31 20.04 6.94
CA LYS A 6 -27.46 20.97 7.69
C LYS A 6 -25.98 20.76 7.35
N ALA A 7 -25.21 21.84 7.21
CA ALA A 7 -23.79 21.78 6.87
C ALA A 7 -22.95 21.33 8.08
N HIS A 8 -22.78 20.03 8.26
CA HIS A 8 -21.95 19.43 9.31
C HIS A 8 -21.01 18.40 8.67
N GLY A 9 -19.85 18.85 8.17
CA GLY A 9 -18.88 17.98 7.48
C GLY A 9 -19.29 17.59 6.06
N GLY A 10 -18.38 16.92 5.36
CA GLY A 10 -18.59 16.45 4.00
C GLY A 10 -17.28 16.15 3.27
N SER A 11 -17.41 15.51 2.11
CA SER A 11 -16.31 15.29 1.18
C SER A 11 -16.59 15.99 -0.14
N ALA A 12 -15.53 16.32 -0.87
CA ALA A 12 -15.60 16.92 -2.19
C ALA A 12 -14.43 16.42 -3.04
N ILE A 13 -14.60 16.41 -4.36
CA ILE A 13 -13.53 16.13 -5.31
C ILE A 13 -13.46 17.30 -6.29
N LEU A 14 -12.28 17.89 -6.42
CA LEU A 14 -11.95 18.85 -7.47
C LEU A 14 -11.09 18.15 -8.52
N ILE A 15 -11.48 18.25 -9.79
CA ILE A 15 -10.80 17.58 -10.90
C ILE A 15 -10.40 18.60 -11.96
N LYS A 16 -9.16 18.49 -12.44
CA LYS A 16 -8.68 19.30 -13.55
C LYS A 16 -9.51 19.01 -14.80
N SER A 17 -10.02 20.05 -15.46
CA SER A 17 -10.94 19.95 -16.60
C SER A 17 -10.43 19.10 -17.78
N THR A 18 -9.12 18.94 -17.91
CA THR A 18 -8.50 18.12 -18.95
C THR A 18 -8.57 16.61 -18.70
N ILE A 19 -8.93 16.18 -17.48
CA ILE A 19 -9.07 14.77 -17.13
C ILE A 19 -10.48 14.32 -17.53
N LYS A 20 -10.60 13.24 -18.32
CA LYS A 20 -11.90 12.65 -18.65
C LYS A 20 -12.49 11.95 -17.42
N HIS A 21 -13.68 12.38 -17.00
CA HIS A 21 -14.32 11.87 -15.80
C HIS A 21 -15.85 12.01 -15.85
N TYR A 22 -16.53 11.26 -14.99
CA TYR A 22 -17.95 11.43 -14.73
C TYR A 22 -18.27 11.14 -13.26
N GLN A 23 -19.27 11.84 -12.72
CA GLN A 23 -19.71 11.62 -11.34
C GLN A 23 -20.40 10.26 -11.20
N SER A 24 -20.08 9.54 -10.13
CA SER A 24 -20.80 8.32 -9.72
C SER A 24 -21.66 8.61 -8.49
N GLN A 25 -22.57 7.67 -8.18
CA GLN A 25 -23.45 7.77 -7.02
C GLN A 25 -22.60 8.00 -5.74
N PRO A 26 -22.80 9.11 -5.01
CA PRO A 26 -22.08 9.34 -3.77
C PRO A 26 -22.59 8.37 -2.69
N HIS A 27 -21.74 8.10 -1.69
CA HIS A 27 -22.15 7.34 -0.50
C HIS A 27 -22.47 8.33 0.61
N CYS A 28 -23.75 8.62 0.82
CA CYS A 28 -24.20 9.59 1.81
C CYS A 28 -24.89 8.89 2.98
N LYS A 29 -24.10 8.43 3.95
CA LYS A 29 -24.59 7.91 5.23
C LYS A 29 -24.05 8.78 6.36
N ASP A 30 -24.77 8.83 7.49
CA ASP A 30 -24.32 9.62 8.65
C ASP A 30 -22.95 9.17 9.16
N TYR A 31 -22.61 7.88 8.98
CA TYR A 31 -21.37 7.28 9.45
C TYR A 31 -20.23 7.27 8.41
N ILE A 32 -20.53 7.32 7.11
CA ILE A 32 -19.54 7.41 6.01
C ILE A 32 -20.10 8.38 4.97
N GLN A 33 -19.37 9.46 4.71
CA GLN A 33 -19.70 10.46 3.70
C GLN A 33 -18.64 10.42 2.60
N ALA A 34 -19.02 9.97 1.41
CA ALA A 34 -18.09 9.82 0.29
C ALA A 34 -18.61 10.44 -1.01
N THR A 35 -17.74 11.17 -1.67
CA THR A 35 -17.97 11.73 -3.01
C THR A 35 -17.17 10.89 -3.99
N ASN A 36 -17.83 10.40 -5.04
CA ASN A 36 -17.25 9.44 -5.98
C ASN A 36 -17.22 10.02 -7.38
N VAL A 37 -16.07 9.90 -8.04
CA VAL A 37 -15.90 10.22 -9.45
C VAL A 37 -15.16 9.09 -10.14
N VAL A 38 -15.59 8.73 -11.34
CA VAL A 38 -14.88 7.78 -12.17
C VAL A 38 -14.01 8.54 -13.16
N VAL A 39 -12.72 8.19 -13.19
CA VAL A 39 -11.74 8.73 -14.14
C VAL A 39 -11.44 7.68 -15.19
N SER A 40 -11.57 8.07 -16.46
CA SER A 40 -11.28 7.17 -17.58
C SER A 40 -9.78 7.17 -17.90
N ALA A 41 -9.08 6.12 -17.44
CA ALA A 41 -7.63 5.98 -17.59
C ALA A 41 -7.23 5.11 -18.79
N GLY A 42 -7.90 5.28 -19.94
CA GLY A 42 -7.61 4.61 -21.21
C GLY A 42 -7.86 3.10 -21.21
N VAL A 43 -7.02 2.33 -20.50
CA VAL A 43 -7.06 0.85 -20.44
C VAL A 43 -8.15 0.34 -19.49
N SER A 44 -8.45 1.08 -18.41
CA SER A 44 -9.64 0.84 -17.58
C SER A 44 -9.95 2.04 -16.71
N ASP A 45 -11.23 2.20 -16.37
CA ASP A 45 -11.72 3.21 -15.46
C ASP A 45 -11.22 2.98 -14.03
N ILE A 46 -11.00 4.08 -13.29
CA ILE A 46 -10.66 4.06 -11.87
C ILE A 46 -11.68 4.91 -11.12
N THR A 47 -12.33 4.34 -10.11
CA THR A 47 -13.17 5.11 -9.19
C THR A 47 -12.28 5.82 -8.17
N ILE A 48 -12.36 7.15 -8.11
CA ILE A 48 -11.75 7.96 -7.07
C ILE A 48 -12.84 8.36 -6.08
N SER A 49 -12.59 8.10 -4.81
CA SER A 49 -13.50 8.45 -3.73
C SER A 49 -12.79 9.31 -2.69
N SER A 50 -13.38 10.45 -2.38
CA SER A 50 -13.03 11.27 -1.22
C SER A 50 -13.96 10.89 -0.09
N LEU A 51 -13.40 10.41 1.02
CA LEU A 51 -14.13 9.84 2.16
C LEU A 51 -13.93 10.66 3.43
N TYR A 52 -15.01 10.85 4.18
CA TYR A 52 -15.02 11.38 5.53
C TYR A 52 -15.87 10.48 6.44
N CYS A 53 -15.29 10.00 7.53
CA CYS A 53 -15.98 9.22 8.55
C CYS A 53 -16.13 10.06 9.83
N PRO A 54 -17.30 10.64 10.14
CA PRO A 54 -17.42 11.48 11.33
C PRO A 54 -17.08 10.70 12.61
N PRO A 55 -16.36 11.30 13.58
CA PRO A 55 -15.77 10.57 14.72
C PRO A 55 -16.83 9.99 15.69
N ARG A 56 -18.07 10.50 15.66
CA ARG A 56 -19.11 10.17 16.63
C ARG A 56 -19.84 8.85 16.38
N HIS A 57 -19.76 8.31 15.16
CA HIS A 57 -20.53 7.11 14.80
C HIS A 57 -19.76 5.82 15.05
N THR A 58 -20.48 4.78 15.48
CA THR A 58 -19.91 3.42 15.47
C THR A 58 -20.02 2.87 14.05
N ILE A 59 -18.89 2.49 13.46
CA ILE A 59 -18.82 1.91 12.11
C ILE A 59 -18.37 0.46 12.25
N LYS A 60 -19.13 -0.47 11.68
CA LYS A 60 -18.85 -1.91 11.68
C LYS A 60 -18.30 -2.34 10.34
N GLU A 61 -17.69 -3.52 10.29
CA GLU A 61 -17.14 -4.11 9.07
C GLU A 61 -18.16 -4.09 7.92
N GLN A 62 -19.42 -4.45 8.18
CA GLN A 62 -20.47 -4.47 7.15
C GLN A 62 -20.72 -3.09 6.52
N HIS A 63 -20.65 -2.00 7.30
CA HIS A 63 -20.81 -0.65 6.75
C HIS A 63 -19.69 -0.30 5.77
N PHE A 64 -18.44 -0.68 6.10
CA PHE A 64 -17.31 -0.52 5.19
C PHE A 64 -17.44 -1.41 3.96
N ASN A 65 -17.85 -2.68 4.14
CA ASN A 65 -18.08 -3.60 3.03
C ASN A 65 -19.11 -3.05 2.05
N ASP A 66 -20.23 -2.53 2.54
CA ASP A 66 -21.28 -1.97 1.69
C ASP A 66 -20.82 -0.71 0.97
N TYR A 67 -20.01 0.13 1.63
CA TYR A 67 -19.35 1.26 0.98
C TYR A 67 -18.37 0.81 -0.12
N PHE A 68 -17.39 -0.04 0.17
CA PHE A 68 -16.36 -0.45 -0.80
C PHE A 68 -16.94 -1.22 -1.99
N LYS A 69 -18.04 -1.97 -1.80
CA LYS A 69 -18.76 -2.60 -2.91
C LYS A 69 -19.25 -1.59 -3.95
N THR A 70 -19.61 -0.37 -3.55
CA THR A 70 -20.05 0.68 -4.48
C THR A 70 -18.94 1.20 -5.39
N LEU A 71 -17.67 1.02 -5.02
CA LEU A 71 -16.53 1.57 -5.76
C LEU A 71 -16.07 0.69 -6.93
N GLY A 72 -16.56 -0.55 -7.00
CA GLY A 72 -16.22 -1.50 -8.05
C GLY A 72 -14.89 -2.22 -7.82
N LYS A 73 -14.28 -2.72 -8.91
CA LYS A 73 -13.09 -3.59 -8.85
C LYS A 73 -11.77 -2.83 -8.81
N ARG A 74 -11.76 -1.59 -9.31
CA ARG A 74 -10.56 -0.74 -9.42
C ARG A 74 -10.87 0.65 -8.87
N PHE A 75 -10.30 0.98 -7.71
CA PHE A 75 -10.60 2.23 -7.03
C PHE A 75 -9.46 2.71 -6.13
N ILE A 76 -9.58 3.98 -5.75
CA ILE A 76 -8.83 4.67 -4.70
C ILE A 76 -9.84 5.39 -3.82
N ALA A 77 -9.78 5.14 -2.52
CA ALA A 77 -10.59 5.79 -1.50
C ALA A 77 -9.66 6.44 -0.48
N ALA A 78 -9.61 7.77 -0.47
CA ALA A 78 -8.71 8.53 0.39
C ALA A 78 -9.47 9.61 1.16
N GLY A 79 -8.98 9.92 2.35
CA GLY A 79 -9.51 10.98 3.20
C GLY A 79 -9.43 10.61 4.68
N ASP A 80 -10.24 11.29 5.48
CA ASP A 80 -10.26 11.16 6.94
C ASP A 80 -11.18 10.00 7.36
N TYR A 81 -10.56 8.87 7.69
CA TYR A 81 -11.28 7.69 8.19
C TYR A 81 -11.63 7.81 9.67
N ASN A 82 -11.06 8.77 10.41
CA ASN A 82 -11.12 8.88 11.87
C ASN A 82 -10.91 7.49 12.55
N ALA A 83 -10.02 6.69 11.98
CA ALA A 83 -9.80 5.30 12.36
C ALA A 83 -8.33 5.09 12.71
N LYS A 84 -8.09 4.43 13.84
CA LYS A 84 -6.76 4.20 14.39
C LYS A 84 -6.44 2.71 14.40
N HIS A 85 -5.39 2.33 13.69
CA HIS A 85 -4.78 1.00 13.74
C HIS A 85 -3.30 1.08 13.42
N THR A 86 -2.49 0.28 14.11
CA THR A 86 -1.05 0.17 13.87
C THR A 86 -0.67 -0.31 12.46
N PHE A 87 -1.64 -0.80 11.67
CA PHE A 87 -1.41 -1.32 10.32
C PHE A 87 -1.07 -0.19 9.34
N TRP A 88 -1.62 1.00 9.55
CA TRP A 88 -1.32 2.21 8.80
C TRP A 88 -0.51 3.22 9.64
N GLY A 89 0.22 2.73 10.65
CA GLY A 89 1.14 3.56 11.43
C GLY A 89 0.48 4.43 12.51
N SER A 90 -0.81 4.27 12.79
CA SER A 90 -1.40 4.91 13.97
C SER A 90 -0.81 4.33 15.26
N ARG A 91 -0.68 5.16 16.29
CA ARG A 91 -0.15 4.75 17.60
C ARG A 91 -1.03 3.74 18.32
N LEU A 92 -2.34 3.78 18.07
CA LEU A 92 -3.33 3.02 18.79
C LEU A 92 -4.14 2.14 17.84
N THR A 93 -4.67 1.04 18.38
CA THR A 93 -5.63 0.20 17.67
C THR A 93 -7.00 0.31 18.35
N LEU A 94 -7.92 1.01 17.70
CA LEU A 94 -9.26 1.27 18.19
C LEU A 94 -10.32 0.41 17.47
N PRO A 95 -11.54 0.26 18.03
CA PRO A 95 -12.58 -0.58 17.44
C PRO A 95 -12.85 -0.27 15.96
N ARG A 96 -12.99 1.01 15.59
CA ARG A 96 -13.22 1.41 14.19
C ARG A 96 -12.08 0.95 13.26
N GLY A 97 -10.82 1.09 13.71
CA GLY A 97 -9.66 0.66 12.93
C GLY A 97 -9.63 -0.86 12.73
N ARG A 98 -10.03 -1.64 13.75
CA ARG A 98 -10.15 -3.10 13.61
C ARG A 98 -11.22 -3.50 12.60
N GLU A 99 -12.39 -2.87 12.65
CA GLU A 99 -13.49 -3.14 11.72
C GLU A 99 -13.14 -2.75 10.29
N LEU A 100 -12.43 -1.63 10.10
CA LEU A 100 -11.93 -1.21 8.79
C LEU A 100 -10.88 -2.19 8.24
N LEU A 101 -9.93 -2.64 9.07
CA LEU A 101 -8.91 -3.58 8.62
C LEU A 101 -9.51 -4.94 8.23
N LYS A 102 -10.51 -5.44 8.98
CA LYS A 102 -11.24 -6.66 8.60
C LYS A 102 -11.89 -6.52 7.22
N SER A 103 -12.58 -5.40 6.98
CA SER A 103 -13.19 -5.10 5.69
C SER A 103 -12.15 -5.04 4.57
N ALA A 104 -11.02 -4.35 4.80
CA ALA A 104 -9.92 -4.27 3.84
C ALA A 104 -9.37 -5.66 3.47
N GLN A 105 -9.15 -6.51 4.48
CA GLN A 105 -8.63 -7.87 4.30
C GLN A 105 -9.62 -8.77 3.56
N SER A 106 -10.90 -8.79 3.97
CA SER A 106 -11.95 -9.59 3.32
C SER A 106 -12.22 -9.12 1.89
N GLY A 107 -12.09 -7.83 1.62
CA GLY A 107 -12.21 -7.25 0.29
C GLY A 107 -10.97 -7.34 -0.59
N HIS A 108 -9.86 -7.92 -0.13
CA HIS A 108 -8.55 -7.93 -0.81
C HIS A 108 -8.10 -6.54 -1.26
N MET A 109 -8.25 -5.57 -0.36
CA MET A 109 -7.83 -4.18 -0.54
C MET A 109 -6.45 -3.95 0.08
N ASN A 110 -5.73 -3.00 -0.47
CA ASN A 110 -4.47 -2.53 0.10
C ASN A 110 -4.68 -1.20 0.82
N ILE A 111 -3.89 -0.96 1.86
CA ILE A 111 -3.89 0.29 2.62
C ILE A 111 -2.50 0.90 2.51
N ILE A 112 -2.43 2.19 2.21
CA ILE A 112 -1.19 2.96 2.18
C ILE A 112 -1.39 4.28 2.94
N SER A 113 -0.41 4.64 3.75
CA SER A 113 -0.37 5.89 4.49
C SER A 113 0.99 6.56 4.28
N THR A 114 1.13 7.77 4.79
CA THR A 114 2.39 8.51 4.77
C THR A 114 3.43 7.95 5.75
N GLY A 115 3.01 7.13 6.72
CA GLY A 115 3.83 6.70 7.84
C GLY A 115 4.15 7.81 8.86
N GLN A 116 3.57 9.00 8.70
CA GLN A 116 3.76 10.17 9.57
C GLN A 116 2.39 10.70 10.04
N PRO A 117 2.31 11.36 11.21
CA PRO A 117 1.06 11.95 11.70
C PRO A 117 0.40 12.86 10.66
N THR A 118 -0.91 12.70 10.52
CA THR A 118 -1.75 13.52 9.64
C THR A 118 -2.74 14.39 10.41
N TYR A 119 -2.96 14.10 11.69
CA TYR A 119 -3.76 14.92 12.60
C TYR A 119 -2.90 15.51 13.72
N TRP A 120 -3.05 16.81 13.95
CA TRP A 120 -2.28 17.65 14.87
C TRP A 120 -3.20 18.37 15.86
N PRO A 121 -3.51 17.72 17.00
CA PRO A 121 -4.40 18.31 18.00
C PRO A 121 -3.86 19.64 18.54
N THR A 122 -4.74 20.64 18.72
CA THR A 122 -4.40 21.89 19.44
C THR A 122 -4.23 21.65 20.95
N ASP A 123 -4.91 20.63 21.47
CA ASP A 123 -4.83 20.21 22.86
C ASP A 123 -3.46 19.56 23.13
N LYS A 124 -2.70 20.13 24.06
CA LYS A 124 -1.32 19.72 24.39
C LYS A 124 -1.25 18.32 25.00
N ASP A 125 -2.35 17.82 25.56
CA ASP A 125 -2.42 16.49 26.14
C ASP A 125 -2.72 15.41 25.08
N LYS A 126 -3.10 15.83 23.87
CA LYS A 126 -3.34 14.92 22.75
C LYS A 126 -2.10 14.82 21.87
N ILE A 127 -1.83 13.59 21.43
CA ILE A 127 -0.64 13.29 20.67
C ILE A 127 -1.02 13.12 19.18
N PRO A 128 -0.25 13.70 18.24
CA PRO A 128 -0.47 13.54 16.82
C PRO A 128 -0.59 12.08 16.38
N ASP A 129 -1.40 11.82 15.37
CA ASP A 129 -1.72 10.47 14.94
C ASP A 129 -2.05 10.40 13.44
N ILE A 130 -2.13 9.19 12.90
CA ILE A 130 -2.46 8.92 11.49
C ILE A 130 -3.93 8.53 11.38
N VAL A 131 -4.74 9.38 10.78
CA VAL A 131 -6.18 9.14 10.52
C VAL A 131 -6.59 9.38 9.07
N ASP A 132 -5.79 10.15 8.34
CA ASP A 132 -5.87 10.32 6.89
C ASP A 132 -4.94 9.33 6.17
N PHE A 133 -5.51 8.51 5.30
CA PHE A 133 -4.77 7.54 4.49
C PHE A 133 -5.57 7.11 3.27
N CYS A 134 -5.00 6.21 2.46
CA CYS A 134 -5.58 5.73 1.22
C CYS A 134 -5.82 4.22 1.26
N ILE A 135 -7.01 3.79 0.86
CA ILE A 135 -7.35 2.39 0.59
C ILE A 135 -7.60 2.22 -0.90
N PHE A 136 -7.02 1.20 -1.51
CA PHE A 136 -7.11 1.00 -2.95
C PHE A 136 -7.25 -0.47 -3.34
N LYS A 137 -7.80 -0.71 -4.53
CA LYS A 137 -7.97 -2.04 -5.12
C LYS A 137 -7.78 -1.99 -6.63
N GLY A 138 -7.28 -3.08 -7.22
CA GLY A 138 -7.08 -3.19 -8.66
C GLY A 138 -5.94 -2.31 -9.21
N ILE A 139 -5.01 -1.91 -8.34
CA ILE A 139 -3.80 -1.14 -8.66
C ILE A 139 -2.62 -1.88 -8.03
N ALA A 140 -1.53 -2.04 -8.78
CA ALA A 140 -0.33 -2.70 -8.28
C ALA A 140 0.36 -1.83 -7.22
N ASN A 141 0.86 -2.46 -6.16
CA ASN A 141 1.54 -1.75 -5.06
C ASN A 141 2.79 -0.97 -5.54
N THR A 142 3.39 -1.38 -6.66
CA THR A 142 4.52 -0.68 -7.30
C THR A 142 4.13 0.60 -8.03
N ASN A 143 2.85 0.80 -8.26
CA ASN A 143 2.31 1.88 -9.09
C ASN A 143 1.58 2.93 -8.24
N ILE A 144 1.69 2.87 -6.92
CA ILE A 144 1.07 3.82 -6.01
C ILE A 144 2.01 4.17 -4.87
N SER A 145 2.08 5.45 -4.52
CA SER A 145 2.83 5.95 -3.37
C SER A 145 1.98 6.94 -2.58
N CYS A 146 2.31 7.13 -1.31
CA CYS A 146 1.64 8.10 -0.43
C CYS A 146 2.70 8.88 0.35
N SER A 147 2.61 10.20 0.34
CA SER A 147 3.53 11.10 1.06
C SER A 147 2.77 12.21 1.76
N SER A 148 3.38 12.80 2.79
CA SER A 148 2.81 13.94 3.49
C SER A 148 3.03 15.23 2.71
N CYS A 149 2.03 16.11 2.72
CA CYS A 149 2.17 17.50 2.33
C CYS A 149 2.21 18.36 3.61
N TRP A 150 3.30 19.11 3.81
CA TRP A 150 3.50 19.96 5.00
C TRP A 150 2.79 21.32 4.88
N ASP A 151 1.62 21.34 4.24
CA ASP A 151 0.76 22.51 4.26
C ASP A 151 0.03 22.55 5.61
N LEU A 152 0.37 23.56 6.42
CA LEU A 152 -0.10 23.73 7.81
C LEU A 152 -1.33 24.64 7.91
N SER A 153 -2.17 24.67 6.88
CA SER A 153 -3.39 25.47 6.85
C SER A 153 -4.53 24.93 7.73
N SER A 154 -4.38 23.73 8.30
CA SER A 154 -5.36 23.07 9.18
C SER A 154 -4.67 22.26 10.28
N ASP A 155 -5.46 21.78 11.26
CA ASP A 155 -5.07 20.73 12.20
C ASP A 155 -4.93 19.34 11.55
N HIS A 156 -5.12 19.25 10.23
CA HIS A 156 -4.82 18.08 9.41
C HIS A 156 -3.78 18.44 8.34
N SER A 157 -2.79 17.56 8.14
CA SER A 157 -1.85 17.65 7.03
C SER A 157 -2.38 16.86 5.83
N PRO A 158 -2.45 17.46 4.63
CA PRO A 158 -2.87 16.73 3.45
C PRO A 158 -1.96 15.55 3.13
N ILE A 159 -2.54 14.49 2.58
CA ILE A 159 -1.80 13.37 1.99
C ILE A 159 -1.75 13.52 0.47
N LEU A 160 -0.61 13.21 -0.13
CA LEU A 160 -0.43 13.14 -1.57
C LEU A 160 -0.37 11.68 -1.98
N VAL A 161 -1.32 11.25 -2.80
CA VAL A 161 -1.34 9.90 -3.39
C VAL A 161 -0.98 10.03 -4.87
N GLU A 162 0.13 9.40 -5.26
CA GLU A 162 0.59 9.39 -6.64
C GLU A 162 0.35 8.01 -7.26
N ILE A 163 -0.12 7.97 -8.51
CA ILE A 163 -0.41 6.74 -9.24
C ILE A 163 0.34 6.79 -10.55
N THR A 164 1.18 5.79 -10.81
CA THR A 164 1.96 5.71 -12.03
C THR A 164 1.31 4.73 -13.00
N ALA A 165 1.09 5.16 -14.25
CA ALA A 165 0.57 4.32 -15.33
C ALA A 165 1.67 3.58 -16.12
N GLU A 166 2.92 3.66 -15.68
CA GLU A 166 4.05 3.01 -16.34
C GLU A 166 3.94 1.49 -16.26
N ILE A 167 4.02 0.85 -17.42
CA ILE A 167 4.28 -0.58 -17.53
C ILE A 167 5.76 -0.76 -17.19
N ARG A 168 6.05 -1.09 -15.93
CA ARG A 168 7.41 -1.47 -15.55
C ARG A 168 7.59 -2.93 -15.89
N GLU A 169 8.51 -3.24 -16.81
CA GLU A 169 8.99 -4.61 -16.97
C GLU A 169 9.57 -5.05 -15.63
N THR A 170 8.84 -5.92 -14.93
CA THR A 170 9.39 -6.55 -13.74
C THR A 170 10.50 -7.47 -14.24
N THR A 171 11.76 -7.06 -14.08
CA THR A 171 12.86 -8.02 -14.16
C THR A 171 12.55 -9.11 -13.15
N ARG A 172 12.39 -10.35 -13.62
CA ARG A 172 12.23 -11.49 -12.72
C ARG A 172 13.35 -11.40 -11.70
N ARG A 173 12.99 -11.41 -10.41
CA ARG A 173 13.97 -11.41 -9.33
C ARG A 173 14.94 -12.55 -9.63
N CYS A 174 16.20 -12.24 -9.88
CA CYS A 174 17.22 -13.26 -10.09
C CYS A 174 17.36 -14.00 -8.76
N THR A 175 16.81 -15.20 -8.67
CA THR A 175 16.94 -16.04 -7.48
C THR A 175 18.20 -16.88 -7.65
N LEU A 176 19.05 -16.91 -6.62
CA LEU A 176 20.28 -17.72 -6.63
C LEU A 176 20.01 -19.23 -6.71
N HIS A 177 18.78 -19.65 -6.45
CA HIS A 177 18.34 -21.04 -6.49
C HIS A 177 16.94 -21.13 -7.09
N ASN A 178 16.54 -22.33 -7.49
CA ASN A 178 15.20 -22.65 -7.97
C ASN A 178 14.74 -24.00 -7.36
N LYS A 179 13.49 -24.41 -7.62
CA LYS A 179 12.94 -25.67 -7.07
C LYS A 179 13.64 -26.94 -7.57
N ARG A 180 14.46 -26.84 -8.64
CA ARG A 180 15.25 -27.93 -9.22
C ARG A 180 16.72 -27.89 -8.76
N THR A 181 17.08 -26.98 -7.84
CA THR A 181 18.43 -26.92 -7.28
C THR A 181 18.78 -28.25 -6.60
N ASN A 182 19.82 -28.92 -7.11
CA ASN A 182 20.34 -30.16 -6.54
C ASN A 182 21.21 -29.83 -5.31
N TRP A 183 20.55 -29.74 -4.16
CA TRP A 183 21.19 -29.46 -2.87
C TRP A 183 22.24 -30.50 -2.44
N PRO A 184 22.04 -31.81 -2.66
CA PRO A 184 23.08 -32.81 -2.39
C PRO A 184 24.37 -32.58 -3.19
N LEU A 185 24.26 -32.34 -4.50
CA LEU A 185 25.43 -32.06 -5.35
C LEU A 185 26.12 -30.75 -4.94
N PHE A 186 25.35 -29.71 -4.64
CA PHE A 186 25.89 -28.45 -4.13
C PHE A 186 26.74 -28.67 -2.89
N ARG A 187 26.20 -29.43 -1.93
CA ARG A 187 26.87 -29.74 -0.67
C ARG A 187 28.17 -30.49 -0.90
N ALA A 188 28.14 -31.54 -1.73
CA ALA A 188 29.34 -32.30 -2.07
C ALA A 188 30.43 -31.42 -2.71
N LEU A 189 30.07 -30.56 -3.66
CA LEU A 189 31.00 -29.65 -4.32
C LEU A 189 31.53 -28.58 -3.37
N THR A 190 30.72 -28.05 -2.44
CA THR A 190 31.20 -27.12 -1.42
C THR A 190 32.12 -27.81 -0.42
N ASP A 191 31.81 -29.03 0.01
CA ASP A 191 32.64 -29.76 0.97
C ASP A 191 34.00 -30.14 0.35
N GLU A 192 34.02 -30.50 -0.94
CA GLU A 192 35.26 -30.70 -1.71
C GLU A 192 36.06 -29.39 -1.85
N ALA A 193 35.39 -28.30 -2.22
CA ALA A 193 35.99 -26.98 -2.40
C ALA A 193 36.59 -26.39 -1.11
N PHE A 194 36.01 -26.73 0.05
CA PHE A 194 36.44 -26.27 1.37
C PHE A 194 37.17 -27.34 2.19
N SER A 195 37.64 -28.40 1.54
CA SER A 195 38.44 -29.46 2.17
C SER A 195 39.75 -28.96 2.82
N VAL A 196 40.22 -27.78 2.42
CA VAL A 196 41.37 -27.09 3.04
C VAL A 196 40.89 -25.86 3.80
N PRO A 197 41.30 -25.65 5.07
CA PRO A 197 40.94 -24.45 5.83
C PRO A 197 41.54 -23.20 5.17
N ILE A 198 40.73 -22.42 4.46
CA ILE A 198 41.13 -21.10 3.95
C ILE A 198 40.89 -20.09 5.07
N ALA A 199 41.97 -19.50 5.61
CA ALA A 199 41.86 -18.41 6.57
C ALA A 199 41.36 -17.14 5.85
N LEU A 200 40.11 -16.74 6.12
CA LEU A 200 39.47 -15.55 5.55
C LEU A 200 39.96 -14.27 6.23
N GLN A 201 41.24 -13.94 6.06
CA GLN A 201 41.87 -12.80 6.74
C GLN A 201 42.22 -11.65 5.80
N THR A 202 42.20 -11.87 4.48
CA THR A 202 42.55 -10.83 3.50
C THR A 202 41.55 -10.71 2.36
N LYS A 203 41.53 -9.55 1.69
CA LYS A 203 40.68 -9.29 0.52
C LYS A 203 40.96 -10.29 -0.62
N GLU A 204 42.20 -10.72 -0.75
CA GLU A 204 42.68 -11.70 -1.73
C GLU A 204 42.10 -13.09 -1.43
N THR A 205 42.05 -13.51 -0.16
CA THR A 205 41.42 -14.78 0.23
C THR A 205 39.91 -14.79 -0.04
N LEU A 206 39.24 -13.64 0.09
CA LEU A 206 37.82 -13.48 -0.27
C LEU A 206 37.59 -13.59 -1.78
N TRP A 207 38.45 -12.98 -2.61
CA TRP A 207 38.37 -13.11 -4.06
C TRP A 207 38.63 -14.54 -4.55
N MET A 208 39.57 -15.23 -3.93
CA MET A 208 39.85 -16.64 -4.24
C MET A 208 38.65 -17.53 -3.90
N LEU A 209 37.99 -17.29 -2.76
CA LEU A 209 36.76 -17.97 -2.37
C LEU A 209 35.62 -17.72 -3.37
N LEU A 210 35.48 -16.48 -3.85
CA LEU A 210 34.48 -16.12 -4.86
C LEU A 210 34.71 -16.88 -6.17
N ASN A 211 35.96 -16.99 -6.61
CA ASN A 211 36.33 -17.73 -7.83
C ASN A 211 36.10 -19.24 -7.73
N ILE A 212 36.14 -19.81 -6.52
CA ILE A 212 35.82 -21.22 -6.29
C ILE A 212 34.30 -21.46 -6.27
N LEU A 213 33.53 -20.55 -5.67
CA LEU A 213 32.07 -20.68 -5.54
C LEU A 213 31.28 -20.36 -6.81
N LEU A 214 31.78 -19.44 -7.64
CA LEU A 214 31.11 -19.03 -8.88
C LEU A 214 30.92 -20.19 -9.88
N PRO A 215 31.91 -21.06 -10.16
CA PRO A 215 31.75 -22.26 -10.99
C PRO A 215 30.73 -23.26 -10.40
N VAL A 216 30.77 -23.52 -9.09
CA VAL A 216 29.82 -24.43 -8.41
C VAL A 216 28.37 -23.95 -8.57
N SER A 217 28.16 -22.62 -8.52
CA SER A 217 26.83 -22.03 -8.77
C SER A 217 26.38 -22.12 -10.24
N LYS A 218 27.32 -22.08 -11.20
CA LYS A 218 27.04 -22.18 -12.64
C LYS A 218 26.68 -23.60 -13.09
N VAL A 219 27.26 -24.64 -12.47
CA VAL A 219 26.89 -26.05 -12.73
C VAL A 219 25.40 -26.31 -12.41
N GLN A 220 24.80 -25.53 -11.51
CA GLN A 220 23.36 -25.63 -11.21
C GLN A 220 22.45 -24.99 -12.28
N HIS A 221 23.00 -24.15 -13.16
CA HIS A 221 22.25 -23.46 -14.23
C HIS A 221 22.48 -24.09 -15.62
N GLY A 222 23.41 -25.04 -15.73
CA GLY A 222 23.82 -25.71 -16.98
C GLY A 222 23.13 -27.04 -17.25
N ILE A 223 21.80 -27.11 -17.21
CA ILE A 223 21.00 -28.09 -17.98
C ILE A 223 19.77 -27.37 -18.53
N GLN A 224 20.00 -26.38 -19.40
CA GLN A 224 19.00 -25.85 -20.34
C GLN A 224 19.73 -25.28 -21.56
N HIS A 225 20.52 -26.11 -22.26
CA HIS A 225 20.81 -25.94 -23.68
C HIS A 225 21.24 -27.30 -24.25
N GLN A 226 20.23 -28.13 -24.55
CA GLN A 226 20.15 -28.97 -25.75
C GLN A 226 18.73 -28.81 -26.29
#